data_AF-A0AAD4E6V6-F1
#
_entry.id   AF-A0AAD4E6V6-F1
#
_cell.length_a   1.000
_cell.length_b   1.000
_cell.length_c   1.000
_cell.angle_alpha   90.00
_cell.angle_beta   90.00
_cell.angle_gamma   90.00
#
_symmetry.space_group_name_H-M   'P 1'
#
loop_
_entity.id
_entity.type
_entity.pdbx_description
1 polymer ?
#
loop_
_entity_poly.entity_id
_entity_poly.type
_entity_poly.pdbx_seq_one_letter_code
_entity_poly.pdbx_strand_id
1 'polypeptide(L)'
;MSGQAALKVLPYLKEQAEAFLKSQPILWIPSHIWFGLMDARLEGLRYAQKSLKTHKPLNYGIQTSILCHLLRSLTSTPIVMDAHLRQALQSLDVERICDHNGMLFLYNIEDKIIKEDSAQIHKIMGANVKSHPKSFALQNPTTISDEWPISLQPSWKNVVQMIEEHPQLLIRPWIYNPIWYSGDMDIGMLFIQFTREFWLQLGGVQTTNEFMDVITINPRICDNLQEAMTCWSLDRVNQLIISIKFQACSAGLEGDKPGRPHLSFVQRRTIFFPDKNSTPPQSSKWKIYWTEGYIAHYHKMCSELPETQLQHLHDRLDILFANLQCLPDANKPTAKSPGSTWTLASGEDSIKIVTNPGFYRIQKIGGRKRTVKRPAVIRRPQDFRLTIMTLQERNPRRDKLKQRKIQVDRHSTKSKRTRKPPTRHTKNTDSNQNWSSSHHTTASVTSVKNKSNKKLKVELEYHSDTNASEINSLLGQKDIDAADDNQSEMDSLFNYDGSGEEADKKADDSDVSIYST
;
A
#
# COMPACT_ATOMS: atom_id res chain seq x y z
N MET A 1 59.83 -22.93 9.30
CA MET A 1 60.20 -23.22 10.71
C MET A 1 59.76 -24.64 11.04
N SER A 2 60.62 -25.45 11.65
CA SER A 2 60.22 -26.79 12.12
C SER A 2 59.30 -26.66 13.35
N GLY A 3 58.37 -27.60 13.55
CA GLY A 3 57.40 -27.54 14.66
C GLY A 3 58.03 -27.44 16.05
N GLN A 4 59.24 -27.95 16.23
CA GLN A 4 60.00 -27.84 17.50
C GLN A 4 60.52 -26.42 17.78
N ALA A 5 60.83 -25.63 16.73
CA ALA A 5 61.23 -24.23 16.92
C ALA A 5 60.03 -23.38 17.35
N ALA A 6 58.83 -23.65 16.80
CA ALA A 6 57.60 -22.96 17.19
C ALA A 6 57.25 -23.22 18.67
N LEU A 7 57.38 -24.47 19.15
CA LEU A 7 57.10 -24.84 20.55
C LEU A 7 58.03 -24.15 21.57
N LYS A 8 59.28 -23.84 21.19
CA LYS A 8 60.21 -23.11 22.07
C LYS A 8 59.94 -21.61 22.16
N VAL A 9 59.38 -21.03 21.10
CA VAL A 9 59.12 -19.58 21.02
C VAL A 9 57.73 -19.24 21.58
N LEU A 10 56.75 -20.13 21.43
CA LEU A 10 55.36 -19.93 21.87
C LEU A 10 55.18 -19.40 23.32
N PRO A 11 55.92 -19.91 24.33
CA PRO A 11 55.76 -19.42 25.71
C PRO A 11 56.17 -17.96 25.91
N TYR A 12 57.14 -17.48 25.15
CA TYR A 12 57.71 -16.13 25.25
C TYR A 12 57.18 -15.19 24.15
N LEU A 13 56.31 -15.69 23.28
CA LEU A 13 55.88 -15.00 22.07
C LEU A 13 55.11 -13.72 22.40
N LYS A 14 54.36 -13.72 23.50
CA LYS A 14 53.63 -12.54 23.99
C LYS A 14 54.58 -11.43 24.46
N GLU A 15 55.55 -11.76 25.31
CA GLU A 15 56.54 -10.78 25.79
C GLU A 15 57.44 -10.26 24.65
N GLN A 16 57.86 -11.14 23.74
CA GLN A 16 58.64 -10.74 22.57
C GLN A 16 57.83 -9.87 21.62
N ALA A 17 56.54 -10.18 21.39
CA ALA A 17 55.66 -9.36 20.58
C ALA A 17 55.41 -8.00 21.24
N GLU A 18 55.21 -7.93 22.55
CA GLU A 18 55.03 -6.66 23.28
C GLU A 18 56.30 -5.81 23.27
N ALA A 19 57.48 -6.41 23.47
CA ALA A 19 58.76 -5.72 23.37
C ALA A 19 59.05 -5.24 21.95
N PHE A 20 58.71 -6.05 20.95
CA PHE A 20 58.80 -5.69 19.54
C PHE A 20 57.85 -4.55 19.18
N LEU A 21 56.58 -4.60 19.57
CA LEU A 21 55.62 -3.51 19.33
C LEU A 21 56.05 -2.19 20.00
N LYS A 22 56.63 -2.27 21.20
CA LYS A 22 57.18 -1.10 21.91
C LYS A 22 58.38 -0.46 21.19
N SER A 23 59.10 -1.19 20.34
CA SER A 23 60.25 -0.65 19.60
C SER A 23 59.87 0.10 18.32
N GLN A 24 58.57 0.27 18.03
CA GLN A 24 58.05 0.84 16.78
C GLN A 24 58.69 0.22 15.54
N PRO A 25 58.54 -1.11 15.38
CA PRO A 25 59.32 -1.84 14.42
C PRO A 25 58.80 -1.57 13.00
N ILE A 26 59.72 -1.35 12.07
CA ILE A 26 59.40 -1.27 10.65
C ILE A 26 59.36 -2.70 10.10
N LEU A 27 58.18 -3.16 9.70
CA LEU A 27 58.02 -4.46 9.05
C LEU A 27 58.41 -4.36 7.57
N TRP A 28 59.51 -4.99 7.19
CA TRP A 28 59.91 -5.13 5.80
C TRP A 28 59.32 -6.41 5.21
N ILE A 29 58.37 -6.28 4.29
CA ILE A 29 57.78 -7.41 3.58
C ILE A 29 58.48 -7.53 2.22
N PRO A 30 59.07 -8.69 1.88
CA PRO A 30 59.62 -8.92 0.55
C PRO A 30 58.55 -8.69 -0.53
N SER A 31 58.88 -7.92 -1.57
CA SER A 31 57.91 -7.51 -2.59
C SER A 31 57.18 -8.69 -3.24
N HIS A 32 57.87 -9.81 -3.47
CA HIS A 32 57.26 -11.01 -4.06
C HIS A 32 56.17 -11.63 -3.16
N ILE A 33 56.32 -11.56 -1.83
CA ILE A 33 55.31 -12.03 -0.87
C ILE A 33 54.10 -11.10 -0.88
N TRP A 34 54.35 -9.79 -0.83
CA TRP A 34 53.29 -8.78 -0.85
C TRP A 34 52.46 -8.86 -2.13
N PHE A 35 53.12 -8.88 -3.29
CA PHE A 35 52.44 -8.97 -4.58
C PHE A 35 51.77 -10.33 -4.78
N GLY A 36 52.37 -11.44 -4.31
CA GLY A 36 51.73 -12.76 -4.35
C GLY A 36 50.44 -12.80 -3.53
N LEU A 37 50.42 -12.18 -2.35
CA LEU A 37 49.21 -12.05 -1.53
C LEU A 37 48.13 -11.22 -2.24
N MET A 38 48.50 -10.10 -2.85
CA MET A 38 47.56 -9.24 -3.59
C MET A 38 46.98 -9.96 -4.81
N ASP A 39 47.78 -10.75 -5.53
CA ASP A 39 47.34 -11.52 -6.69
C ASP A 39 46.35 -12.64 -6.29
N ALA A 40 46.68 -13.40 -5.24
CA ALA A 40 45.77 -14.42 -4.70
C ALA A 40 44.43 -13.81 -4.25
N ARG A 41 44.48 -12.62 -3.63
CA ARG A 41 43.29 -11.89 -3.19
C ARG A 41 42.46 -11.38 -4.37
N LEU A 42 43.11 -10.88 -5.43
CA LEU A 42 42.45 -10.45 -6.66
C LEU A 42 41.70 -11.62 -7.32
N GLU A 43 42.33 -12.78 -7.41
CA GLU A 43 41.69 -13.98 -7.97
C GLU A 43 40.52 -14.46 -7.12
N GLY A 44 40.65 -14.46 -5.79
CA GLY A 44 39.53 -14.77 -4.89
C GLY A 44 38.32 -13.84 -5.08
N LEU A 45 38.55 -12.54 -5.19
CA LEU A 45 37.49 -11.55 -5.43
C LEU A 45 36.86 -11.71 -6.82
N ARG A 46 37.66 -12.01 -7.85
CA ARG A 46 37.15 -12.31 -9.21
C ARG A 46 36.27 -13.56 -9.21
N TYR A 47 36.70 -14.61 -8.53
CA TYR A 47 35.92 -15.84 -8.38
C TYR A 47 34.59 -15.57 -7.66
N ALA A 48 34.61 -14.82 -6.55
CA ALA A 48 33.42 -14.42 -5.83
C ALA A 48 32.46 -13.61 -6.71
N GLN A 49 32.96 -12.63 -7.48
CA GLN A 49 32.14 -11.83 -8.40
C GLN A 49 31.53 -12.68 -9.51
N LYS A 50 32.28 -13.66 -10.04
CA LYS A 50 31.79 -14.60 -11.06
C LYS A 50 30.69 -15.50 -10.48
N SER A 51 30.90 -16.05 -9.28
CA SER A 51 29.89 -16.85 -8.57
C SER A 51 28.61 -16.03 -8.33
N LEU A 52 28.77 -14.80 -7.85
CA LEU A 52 27.67 -13.89 -7.56
C LEU A 52 26.83 -13.58 -8.82
N LYS A 53 27.48 -13.39 -9.96
CA LYS A 53 26.82 -13.17 -11.27
C LYS A 53 25.99 -14.37 -11.71
N THR A 54 26.40 -15.58 -11.35
CA THR A 54 25.67 -16.82 -11.66
C THR A 54 24.43 -16.97 -10.78
N HIS A 55 24.57 -16.78 -9.46
CA HIS A 55 23.49 -17.01 -8.50
C HIS A 55 22.45 -15.88 -8.45
N LYS A 56 22.85 -14.63 -8.68
CA LYS A 56 21.99 -13.42 -8.65
C LYS A 56 21.04 -13.36 -7.43
N PRO A 57 21.59 -13.33 -6.20
CA PRO A 57 20.77 -13.20 -4.99
C PRO A 57 20.03 -11.85 -4.94
N LEU A 58 19.01 -11.74 -4.07
CA LEU A 58 18.17 -10.54 -3.96
C LEU A 58 18.94 -9.27 -3.54
N ASN A 59 20.10 -9.44 -2.90
CA ASN A 59 21.04 -8.38 -2.51
C ASN A 59 22.28 -8.29 -3.43
N TYR A 60 22.11 -8.69 -4.70
CA TYR A 60 23.18 -8.73 -5.71
C TYR A 60 23.99 -7.42 -5.81
N GLY A 61 23.33 -6.27 -5.77
CA GLY A 61 23.92 -4.95 -5.89
C GLY A 61 24.69 -4.52 -4.65
N ILE A 62 24.21 -4.83 -3.45
CA ILE A 62 24.96 -4.65 -2.20
C ILE A 62 26.22 -5.50 -2.23
N GLN A 63 26.08 -6.81 -2.50
CA GLN A 63 27.23 -7.72 -2.52
C GLN A 63 28.25 -7.35 -3.60
N THR A 64 27.79 -6.95 -4.78
CA THR A 64 28.67 -6.43 -5.85
C THR A 64 29.37 -5.15 -5.42
N SER A 65 28.68 -4.23 -4.73
CA SER A 65 29.29 -2.99 -4.23
C SER A 65 30.42 -3.27 -3.22
N ILE A 66 30.24 -4.26 -2.34
CA ILE A 66 31.25 -4.68 -1.37
C ILE A 66 32.45 -5.31 -2.06
N LEU A 67 32.23 -6.22 -3.02
CA LEU A 67 33.31 -6.83 -3.79
C LEU A 67 34.08 -5.78 -4.60
N CYS A 68 33.39 -4.81 -5.21
CA CYS A 68 34.04 -3.69 -5.89
C CYS A 68 34.83 -2.80 -4.93
N HIS A 69 34.33 -2.55 -3.72
CA HIS A 69 35.05 -1.81 -2.69
C HIS A 69 36.34 -2.53 -2.29
N LEU A 70 36.27 -3.84 -2.06
CA LEU A 70 37.43 -4.68 -1.75
C LEU A 70 38.44 -4.78 -2.88
N LEU A 71 37.97 -4.76 -4.13
CA LEU A 71 38.85 -4.73 -5.29
C LEU A 71 39.63 -3.42 -5.35
N ARG A 72 38.97 -2.30 -5.05
CA ARG A 72 39.61 -0.98 -4.98
C ARG A 72 40.59 -0.89 -3.80
N SER A 73 40.28 -1.58 -2.69
CA SER A 73 41.12 -1.59 -1.50
C SER A 73 42.46 -2.30 -1.68
N LEU A 74 42.65 -3.08 -2.76
CA LEU A 74 43.94 -3.72 -3.07
C LEU A 74 45.04 -2.72 -3.43
N THR A 75 44.66 -1.62 -4.06
CA THR A 75 45.62 -0.66 -4.64
C THR A 75 45.63 0.68 -3.91
N SER A 76 44.56 0.99 -3.17
CA SER A 76 44.38 2.27 -2.51
C SER A 76 43.40 2.14 -1.35
N THR A 77 43.54 2.95 -0.30
CA THR A 77 42.53 3.04 0.76
C THR A 77 41.28 3.71 0.19
N PRO A 78 40.16 3.00 -0.03
CA PRO A 78 39.02 3.58 -0.71
C PRO A 78 38.28 4.54 0.21
N ILE A 79 38.03 5.77 -0.25
CA ILE A 79 37.20 6.74 0.47
C ILE A 79 35.74 6.35 0.24
N VAL A 80 35.04 5.90 1.29
CA VAL A 80 33.67 5.35 1.17
C VAL A 80 32.63 6.48 1.02
N MET A 81 32.14 6.66 -0.20
CA MET A 81 31.19 7.73 -0.56
C MET A 81 29.72 7.31 -0.47
N ASP A 82 29.40 6.04 -0.71
CA ASP A 82 28.02 5.59 -0.87
C ASP A 82 27.40 5.10 0.44
N ALA A 83 26.18 5.56 0.74
CA ALA A 83 25.49 5.29 1.99
C ALA A 83 25.18 3.79 2.19
N HIS A 84 24.77 3.09 1.12
CA HIS A 84 24.46 1.65 1.20
C HIS A 84 25.70 0.80 1.45
N LEU A 85 26.84 1.18 0.86
CA LEU A 85 28.11 0.52 1.11
C LEU A 85 28.58 0.74 2.55
N ARG A 86 28.44 1.97 3.08
CA ARG A 86 28.77 2.25 4.48
C ARG A 86 27.96 1.40 5.46
N GLN A 87 26.65 1.31 5.23
CA GLN A 87 25.77 0.47 6.05
C GLN A 87 26.17 -1.01 5.97
N ALA A 88 26.47 -1.52 4.77
CA ALA A 88 26.86 -2.91 4.59
C ALA A 88 28.22 -3.24 5.22
N LEU A 89 29.20 -2.33 5.14
CA LEU A 89 30.49 -2.48 5.82
C LEU A 89 30.34 -2.41 7.35
N GLN A 90 29.39 -1.62 7.85
CA GLN A 90 29.07 -1.60 9.29
C GLN A 90 28.44 -2.92 9.74
N SER A 91 27.49 -3.48 8.98
CA SER A 91 26.89 -4.79 9.29
C SER A 91 27.89 -5.95 9.24
N LEU A 92 28.97 -5.79 8.49
CA LEU A 92 30.07 -6.74 8.41
C LEU A 92 31.13 -6.56 9.50
N ASP A 93 30.94 -5.62 10.44
CA ASP A 93 31.91 -5.29 11.49
C ASP A 93 33.32 -5.04 10.96
N VAL A 94 33.42 -4.35 9.81
CA VAL A 94 34.69 -4.21 9.07
C VAL A 94 35.79 -3.57 9.91
N GLU A 95 35.45 -2.58 10.74
CA GLU A 95 36.39 -1.91 11.65
C GLU A 95 37.02 -2.92 12.60
N ARG A 96 36.20 -3.69 13.33
CA ARG A 96 36.67 -4.74 14.24
C ARG A 96 37.51 -5.81 13.55
N ILE A 97 37.13 -6.22 12.34
CA ILE A 97 37.88 -7.24 11.58
C ILE A 97 39.23 -6.67 11.12
N CYS A 98 39.25 -5.42 10.66
CA CYS A 98 40.48 -4.77 10.22
C CYS A 98 41.41 -4.48 11.40
N ASP A 99 40.88 -4.10 12.57
CA ASP A 99 41.67 -3.88 13.78
C ASP A 99 42.37 -5.16 14.23
N HIS A 100 41.71 -6.30 14.08
CA HIS A 100 42.28 -7.59 14.47
C HIS A 100 43.25 -8.17 13.42
N ASN A 101 42.89 -8.10 12.14
CA ASN A 101 43.61 -8.80 11.06
C ASN A 101 44.48 -7.89 10.19
N GLY A 102 44.45 -6.57 10.39
CA GLY A 102 45.10 -5.57 9.53
C GLY A 102 44.47 -5.40 8.15
N MET A 103 43.51 -6.24 7.76
CA MET A 103 42.77 -6.16 6.51
C MET A 103 41.43 -6.89 6.61
N LEU A 104 40.46 -6.49 5.77
CA LEU A 104 39.16 -7.15 5.72
C LEU A 104 39.26 -8.52 5.05
N PHE A 105 38.81 -9.56 5.75
CA PHE A 105 38.53 -10.90 5.23
C PHE A 105 37.03 -11.16 5.30
N LEU A 106 36.44 -11.60 4.18
CA LEU A 106 35.01 -11.92 4.12
C LEU A 106 34.82 -13.40 4.48
N TYR A 107 34.34 -13.65 5.69
CA TYR A 107 33.83 -14.96 6.10
C TYR A 107 32.31 -14.91 6.09
N ASN A 108 31.68 -15.79 5.30
CA ASN A 108 30.23 -15.94 5.16
C ASN A 108 29.43 -14.62 5.01
N ILE A 109 29.43 -14.07 3.80
CA ILE A 109 28.74 -12.83 3.40
C ILE A 109 27.22 -12.93 3.60
N GLU A 110 26.66 -14.14 3.56
CA GLU A 110 25.22 -14.38 3.43
C GLU A 110 24.42 -14.10 4.71
N ASP A 111 24.99 -14.35 5.89
CA ASP A 111 24.24 -14.29 7.16
C ASP A 111 24.15 -12.87 7.77
N LYS A 112 25.09 -11.99 7.41
CA LYS A 112 25.28 -10.68 8.08
C LYS A 112 24.82 -9.47 7.29
N ILE A 113 24.45 -9.65 6.02
CA ILE A 113 24.13 -8.55 5.12
C ILE A 113 22.63 -8.42 4.92
N ILE A 114 22.17 -7.19 4.68
CA ILE A 114 20.79 -6.89 4.29
C ILE A 114 20.37 -7.84 3.14
N LYS A 115 19.23 -8.51 3.33
CA LYS A 115 18.79 -9.61 2.46
C LYS A 115 18.33 -9.16 1.06
N GLU A 116 17.99 -7.87 0.89
CA GLU A 116 17.45 -7.34 -0.37
C GLU A 116 18.08 -5.98 -0.76
N ASP A 117 18.27 -5.77 -2.07
CA ASP A 117 18.73 -4.51 -2.62
C ASP A 117 17.66 -3.41 -2.51
N SER A 118 18.09 -2.20 -2.16
CA SER A 118 17.19 -1.04 -2.22
C SER A 118 16.97 -0.56 -3.65
N ALA A 119 15.85 0.14 -3.91
CA ALA A 119 15.56 0.75 -5.20
C ALA A 119 16.64 1.74 -5.69
N GLN A 120 17.43 2.31 -4.77
CA GLN A 120 18.58 3.16 -5.10
C GLN A 120 19.73 2.34 -5.72
N ILE A 121 19.97 1.14 -5.19
CA ILE A 121 21.04 0.24 -5.63
C ILE A 121 20.71 -0.32 -7.01
N HIS A 122 19.46 -0.71 -7.25
CA HIS A 122 19.01 -1.10 -8.59
C HIS A 122 19.24 0.02 -9.64
N LYS A 123 19.08 1.28 -9.23
CA LYS A 123 19.35 2.44 -10.10
C LYS A 123 20.86 2.63 -10.37
N ILE A 124 21.72 2.40 -9.38
CA ILE A 124 23.19 2.45 -9.52
C ILE A 124 23.68 1.33 -10.44
N MET A 125 23.11 0.13 -10.30
CA MET A 125 23.45 -1.06 -11.08
C MET A 125 23.00 -0.99 -12.55
N GLY A 126 22.49 0.16 -13.00
CA GLY A 126 22.10 0.37 -14.40
C GLY A 126 20.87 -0.42 -14.83
N ALA A 127 20.11 -0.99 -13.89
CA ALA A 127 18.79 -1.50 -14.23
C ALA A 127 17.97 -0.31 -14.74
N ASN A 128 17.47 -0.42 -15.97
CA ASN A 128 16.54 0.53 -16.58
C ASN A 128 15.18 0.45 -15.88
N VAL A 129 15.17 0.68 -14.57
CA VAL A 129 13.97 1.01 -13.84
C VAL A 129 13.59 2.39 -14.36
N LYS A 130 12.46 2.47 -15.06
CA LYS A 130 11.77 3.74 -15.38
C LYS A 130 11.35 4.39 -14.05
N SER A 131 12.32 4.89 -13.31
CA SER A 131 12.16 5.51 -12.02
C SER A 131 11.87 6.98 -12.29
N HIS A 132 10.58 7.33 -12.25
CA HIS A 132 10.20 8.71 -12.00
C HIS A 132 10.98 9.19 -10.78
N PRO A 133 11.75 10.29 -10.88
CA PRO A 133 12.55 10.77 -9.76
C PRO A 133 11.59 11.20 -8.65
N LYS A 134 11.37 10.31 -7.66
CA LYS A 134 10.87 10.74 -6.37
C LYS A 134 11.98 11.58 -5.77
N SER A 135 11.76 12.89 -5.70
CA SER A 135 12.61 13.76 -4.91
C SER A 135 12.68 13.19 -3.50
N PHE A 136 13.87 12.84 -3.04
CA PHE A 136 14.12 12.72 -1.61
C PHE A 136 13.85 14.11 -1.01
N ALA A 137 12.63 14.31 -0.53
CA ALA A 137 12.46 15.22 0.58
C ALA A 137 13.34 14.67 1.69
N LEU A 138 14.17 15.51 2.32
CA LEU A 138 14.70 15.18 3.64
C LEU A 138 13.51 14.68 4.46
N GLN A 139 13.47 13.38 4.70
CA GLN A 139 12.67 12.82 5.76
C GLN A 139 13.40 13.28 7.00
N ASN A 140 12.80 14.22 7.73
CA ASN A 140 13.11 14.33 9.14
C ASN A 140 12.94 12.91 9.70
N PRO A 141 13.89 12.38 10.48
CA PRO A 141 13.71 11.08 11.12
C PRO A 141 12.54 11.24 12.07
N THR A 142 11.35 10.95 11.57
CA THR A 142 10.17 10.80 12.42
C THR A 142 10.31 9.37 12.85
N THR A 143 10.88 9.18 14.03
CA THR A 143 10.85 7.95 14.79
C THR A 143 9.51 7.29 14.55
N ILE A 144 9.51 6.09 13.94
CA ILE A 144 8.31 5.25 13.88
C ILE A 144 8.00 4.96 15.34
N SER A 145 7.05 5.71 15.88
CA SER A 145 6.51 5.58 17.22
C SER A 145 5.13 4.97 17.07
N ASP A 146 4.67 4.21 18.06
CA ASP A 146 3.31 3.65 18.09
C ASP A 146 2.22 4.71 17.86
N GLU A 147 2.53 5.98 18.16
CA GLU A 147 1.63 7.10 17.93
C GLU A 147 1.51 7.52 16.44
N TRP A 148 2.52 7.25 15.60
CA TRP A 148 2.59 7.65 14.19
C TRP A 148 3.09 6.51 13.30
N PRO A 149 2.24 5.51 12.98
CA PRO A 149 2.65 4.23 12.37
C PRO A 149 3.23 4.35 10.95
N ILE A 150 2.87 5.38 10.19
CA ILE A 150 3.39 5.61 8.83
C ILE A 150 4.46 6.71 8.83
N SER A 151 4.07 7.87 9.35
CA SER A 151 4.88 9.09 9.55
C SER A 151 3.93 10.18 10.07
N LEU A 152 4.48 11.31 10.53
CA LEU A 152 3.67 12.47 10.90
C LEU A 152 2.88 13.05 9.72
N GLN A 153 3.43 12.94 8.49
CA GLN A 153 2.88 13.56 7.28
C GLN A 153 2.92 12.61 6.07
N PRO A 154 2.16 11.52 6.08
CA PRO A 154 2.22 10.52 5.03
C PRO A 154 1.59 11.03 3.73
N SER A 155 2.02 10.47 2.60
CA SER A 155 1.32 10.72 1.34
C SER A 155 -0.05 10.05 1.35
N TRP A 156 -1.04 10.63 0.64
CA TRP A 156 -2.39 10.04 0.56
C TRP A 156 -2.38 8.59 0.07
N LYS A 157 -1.46 8.25 -0.84
CA LYS A 157 -1.31 6.87 -1.33
C LYS A 157 -0.94 5.91 -0.20
N ASN A 158 -0.05 6.32 0.71
CA ASN A 158 0.35 5.48 1.84
C ASN A 158 -0.79 5.32 2.84
N VAL A 159 -1.60 6.37 3.04
CA VAL A 159 -2.79 6.31 3.91
C VAL A 159 -3.81 5.31 3.36
N VAL A 160 -4.11 5.38 2.06
CA VAL A 160 -5.02 4.43 1.39
C VAL A 160 -4.50 3.01 1.52
N GLN A 161 -3.23 2.78 1.18
CA GLN A 161 -2.61 1.46 1.27
C GLN A 161 -2.65 0.90 2.70
N MET A 162 -2.33 1.71 3.70
CA MET A 162 -2.34 1.27 5.11
C MET A 162 -3.74 0.94 5.60
N ILE A 163 -4.78 1.67 5.14
CA ILE A 163 -6.17 1.36 5.50
C ILE A 163 -6.65 0.08 4.81
N GLU A 164 -6.18 -0.21 3.60
CA GLU A 164 -6.51 -1.44 2.87
C GLU A 164 -5.81 -2.66 3.48
N GLU A 165 -4.54 -2.54 3.88
CA GLU A 165 -3.74 -3.67 4.39
C GLU A 165 -3.88 -3.87 5.91
N HIS A 166 -3.78 -2.79 6.69
CA HIS A 166 -3.68 -2.84 8.16
C HIS A 166 -4.39 -1.65 8.85
N PRO A 167 -5.73 -1.53 8.72
CA PRO A 167 -6.49 -0.38 9.23
C PRO A 167 -6.33 -0.16 10.75
N GLN A 168 -6.15 -1.23 11.52
CA GLN A 168 -5.97 -1.20 12.98
C GLN A 168 -4.69 -0.49 13.44
N LEU A 169 -3.67 -0.41 12.57
CA LEU A 169 -2.45 0.32 12.90
C LEU A 169 -2.69 1.83 12.78
N LEU A 170 -3.41 2.26 11.75
CA LEU A 170 -3.62 3.68 11.45
C LEU A 170 -4.77 4.30 12.24
N ILE A 171 -5.83 3.54 12.51
CA ILE A 171 -7.04 4.04 13.18
C ILE A 171 -6.86 3.84 14.68
N ARG A 172 -7.08 4.90 15.48
CA ARG A 172 -7.04 4.81 16.94
C ARG A 172 -8.11 3.83 17.46
N PRO A 173 -7.86 3.09 18.55
CA PRO A 173 -8.90 2.33 19.23
C PRO A 173 -10.11 3.21 19.54
N TRP A 174 -11.30 2.67 19.35
CA TRP A 174 -12.52 3.40 19.68
C TRP A 174 -12.71 3.45 21.20
N ILE A 175 -13.05 4.64 21.71
CA ILE A 175 -13.35 4.84 23.13
C ILE A 175 -14.65 5.62 23.21
N TYR A 176 -15.61 5.09 23.97
CA TYR A 176 -16.87 5.77 24.21
C TYR A 176 -16.69 6.97 25.14
N ASN A 177 -17.26 8.11 24.77
CA ASN A 177 -17.33 9.27 25.65
C ASN A 177 -18.78 9.51 26.11
N PRO A 178 -19.07 9.42 27.42
CA PRO A 178 -20.41 9.65 27.97
C PRO A 178 -21.00 11.02 27.65
N ILE A 179 -20.16 12.02 27.36
CA ILE A 179 -20.62 13.38 27.00
C ILE A 179 -21.44 13.35 25.69
N TRP A 180 -21.23 12.36 24.83
CA TRP A 180 -22.05 12.17 23.62
C TRP A 180 -23.50 11.79 23.92
N TYR A 181 -23.80 11.38 25.15
CA TYR A 181 -25.14 11.05 25.66
C TYR A 181 -25.62 12.11 26.65
N SER A 182 -25.79 13.35 26.18
CA SER A 182 -26.19 14.49 27.01
C SER A 182 -27.69 14.48 27.34
N GLY A 183 -28.23 13.41 27.93
CA GLY A 183 -29.62 13.36 28.43
C GLY A 183 -30.74 13.28 27.38
N ASP A 184 -30.44 13.43 26.09
CA ASP A 184 -31.42 13.35 25.00
C ASP A 184 -31.76 11.88 24.64
N MET A 185 -32.57 11.23 25.49
CA MET A 185 -32.93 9.81 25.31
C MET A 185 -33.55 9.51 23.95
N ASP A 186 -34.42 10.38 23.43
CA ASP A 186 -35.11 10.16 22.15
C ASP A 186 -34.15 10.09 20.96
N ILE A 187 -33.11 10.93 20.96
CA ILE A 187 -32.09 10.96 19.89
C ILE A 187 -31.21 9.72 19.98
N GLY A 188 -30.85 9.31 21.19
CA GLY A 188 -30.13 8.06 21.44
C GLY A 188 -30.93 6.86 20.94
N MET A 189 -32.22 6.79 21.27
CA MET A 189 -33.13 5.74 20.81
C MET A 189 -33.27 5.71 19.29
N LEU A 190 -33.40 6.86 18.65
CA LEU A 190 -33.42 6.96 17.19
C LEU A 190 -32.12 6.42 16.56
N PHE A 191 -30.96 6.73 17.14
CA PHE A 191 -29.67 6.23 16.65
C PHE A 191 -29.49 4.72 16.88
N ILE A 192 -29.97 4.20 18.02
CA ILE A 192 -30.02 2.77 18.31
C ILE A 192 -30.90 2.06 17.26
N GLN A 193 -32.10 2.60 16.99
CA GLN A 193 -33.01 2.04 15.98
C GLN A 193 -32.38 2.05 14.60
N PHE A 194 -31.75 3.16 14.20
CA PHE A 194 -30.95 3.24 12.97
C PHE A 194 -29.93 2.10 12.91
N THR A 195 -29.11 1.95 13.94
CA THR A 195 -28.04 0.96 13.95
C THR A 195 -28.61 -0.45 13.80
N ARG A 196 -29.61 -0.82 14.61
CA ARG A 196 -30.26 -2.14 14.56
C ARG A 196 -30.82 -2.44 13.17
N GLU A 197 -31.68 -1.57 12.66
CA GLU A 197 -32.38 -1.80 11.39
C GLU A 197 -31.43 -1.81 10.19
N PHE A 198 -30.35 -1.02 10.25
CA PHE A 198 -29.36 -0.98 9.18
C PHE A 198 -28.51 -2.26 9.14
N TRP A 199 -28.12 -2.79 10.31
CA TRP A 199 -27.40 -4.05 10.44
C TRP A 199 -28.27 -5.27 10.12
N LEU A 200 -29.56 -5.27 10.47
CA LEU A 200 -30.50 -6.35 10.10
C LEU A 200 -30.67 -6.54 8.58
N GLN A 201 -30.36 -5.51 7.80
CA GLN A 201 -30.38 -5.62 6.33
C GLN A 201 -29.17 -6.37 5.77
N LEU A 202 -28.08 -6.48 6.54
CA LEU A 202 -26.98 -7.38 6.22
C LEU A 202 -27.48 -8.82 6.45
N GLY A 203 -28.01 -9.45 5.40
CA GLY A 203 -28.44 -10.85 5.46
C GLY A 203 -27.27 -11.80 5.71
N GLY A 204 -27.59 -13.05 6.06
CA GLY A 204 -26.62 -14.02 6.61
C GLY A 204 -25.42 -14.41 5.74
N VAL A 205 -25.45 -14.13 4.43
CA VAL A 205 -24.38 -14.54 3.51
C VAL A 205 -23.10 -13.70 3.67
N GLN A 206 -23.21 -12.47 4.17
CA GLN A 206 -22.05 -11.57 4.31
C GLN A 206 -21.60 -11.36 5.76
N THR A 207 -22.26 -12.05 6.69
CA THR A 207 -22.08 -11.89 8.14
C THR A 207 -21.53 -13.17 8.73
N THR A 208 -20.77 -13.07 9.82
CA THR A 208 -20.24 -14.25 10.50
C THR A 208 -21.35 -15.10 11.13
N ASN A 209 -21.08 -16.38 11.36
CA ASN A 209 -22.01 -17.27 12.07
C ASN A 209 -22.35 -16.71 13.46
N GLU A 210 -21.39 -16.07 14.12
CA GLU A 210 -21.59 -15.39 15.40
C GLU A 210 -22.63 -14.26 15.31
N PHE A 211 -22.62 -13.45 14.24
CA PHE A 211 -23.65 -12.44 14.02
C PHE A 211 -25.02 -13.06 13.74
N MET A 212 -25.05 -14.17 13.00
CA MET A 212 -26.29 -14.89 12.72
C MET A 212 -26.88 -15.52 13.98
N ASP A 213 -26.05 -16.09 14.85
CA ASP A 213 -26.47 -16.62 16.15
C ASP A 213 -27.00 -15.50 17.05
N VAL A 214 -26.33 -14.34 17.06
CA VAL A 214 -26.80 -13.15 17.78
C VAL A 214 -28.19 -12.75 17.28
N ILE A 215 -28.39 -12.55 15.97
CA ILE A 215 -29.69 -12.12 15.43
C ILE A 215 -30.78 -13.18 15.63
N THR A 216 -30.45 -14.46 15.52
CA THR A 216 -31.42 -15.58 15.58
C THR A 216 -31.87 -15.85 17.01
N ILE A 217 -30.97 -15.73 17.99
CA ILE A 217 -31.25 -16.00 19.42
C ILE A 217 -31.77 -14.74 20.13
N ASN A 218 -31.26 -13.56 19.77
CA ASN A 218 -31.71 -12.28 20.32
C ASN A 218 -31.46 -11.13 19.33
N PRO A 219 -32.50 -10.60 18.65
CA PRO A 219 -32.36 -9.55 17.62
C PRO A 219 -31.88 -8.18 18.15
N ARG A 220 -31.42 -8.11 19.40
CA ARG A 220 -30.87 -6.91 20.05
C ARG A 220 -29.37 -6.83 19.83
N ILE A 221 -28.97 -6.35 18.65
CA ILE A 221 -27.56 -6.09 18.30
C ILE A 221 -26.91 -5.06 19.25
N CYS A 222 -27.71 -4.14 19.78
CA CYS A 222 -27.28 -3.10 20.73
C CYS A 222 -28.47 -2.59 21.54
N ASP A 223 -28.37 -2.46 22.86
CA ASP A 223 -29.45 -2.01 23.75
C ASP A 223 -29.30 -0.56 24.24
N ASN A 224 -28.10 -0.01 24.14
CA ASN A 224 -27.81 1.36 24.54
C ASN A 224 -27.00 2.10 23.47
N LEU A 225 -26.86 3.41 23.62
CA LEU A 225 -26.15 4.25 22.65
C LEU A 225 -24.68 3.83 22.51
N GLN A 226 -24.03 3.48 23.63
CA GLN A 226 -22.64 3.05 23.61
C GLN A 226 -22.45 1.82 22.73
N GLU A 227 -23.27 0.79 22.90
CA GLU A 227 -23.24 -0.41 22.07
C GLU A 227 -23.57 -0.11 20.61
N ALA A 228 -24.56 0.75 20.36
CA ALA A 228 -24.91 1.16 19.00
C ALA A 228 -23.76 1.87 18.29
N MET A 229 -23.04 2.77 18.96
CA MET A 229 -21.84 3.38 18.40
C MET A 229 -20.68 2.39 18.29
N THR A 230 -20.55 1.45 19.23
CA THR A 230 -19.53 0.39 19.20
C THR A 230 -19.69 -0.51 17.97
N CYS A 231 -20.92 -0.75 17.50
CA CYS A 231 -21.19 -1.49 16.25
C CYS A 231 -20.51 -0.88 15.03
N TRP A 232 -20.21 0.42 15.07
CA TRP A 232 -19.52 1.17 14.02
C TRP A 232 -18.03 1.41 14.32
N SER A 233 -17.46 0.66 15.28
CA SER A 233 -16.01 0.59 15.51
C SER A 233 -15.35 -0.36 14.53
N LEU A 234 -14.05 -0.14 14.26
CA LEU A 234 -13.29 -0.99 13.35
C LEU A 234 -13.28 -2.45 13.80
N ASP A 235 -13.03 -2.68 15.08
CA ASP A 235 -12.92 -4.02 15.67
C ASP A 235 -14.25 -4.78 15.59
N ARG A 236 -15.36 -4.12 15.92
CA ARG A 236 -16.68 -4.76 15.87
C ARG A 236 -17.10 -5.06 14.43
N VAL A 237 -16.86 -4.14 13.49
CA VAL A 237 -17.15 -4.40 12.07
C VAL A 237 -16.37 -5.61 11.54
N ASN A 238 -15.08 -5.72 11.88
CA ASN A 238 -14.24 -6.87 11.52
C ASN A 238 -14.72 -8.19 12.12
N GLN A 239 -15.34 -8.18 13.30
CA GLN A 239 -15.90 -9.39 13.92
C GLN A 239 -17.22 -9.83 13.26
N LEU A 240 -18.03 -8.88 12.80
CA LEU A 240 -19.40 -9.17 12.35
C LEU A 240 -19.52 -9.48 10.85
N ILE A 241 -18.62 -8.97 10.02
CA ILE A 241 -18.68 -9.12 8.55
C ILE A 241 -17.53 -10.02 8.07
N ILE A 242 -17.84 -11.00 7.22
CA ILE A 242 -16.85 -12.00 6.75
C ILE A 242 -15.78 -11.36 5.84
N SER A 243 -16.19 -10.52 4.89
CA SER A 243 -15.31 -9.94 3.90
C SER A 243 -15.53 -8.45 3.79
N ILE A 244 -14.52 -7.67 4.18
CA ILE A 244 -14.59 -6.21 4.26
C ILE A 244 -13.45 -5.61 3.46
N LYS A 245 -13.76 -4.51 2.76
CA LYS A 245 -12.77 -3.63 2.15
C LYS A 245 -12.91 -2.24 2.74
N PHE A 246 -11.94 -1.83 3.55
CA PHE A 246 -11.91 -0.50 4.12
C PHE A 246 -11.46 0.53 3.08
N GLN A 247 -12.17 1.66 3.03
CA GLN A 247 -11.90 2.77 2.14
C GLN A 247 -11.53 4.00 2.94
N ALA A 248 -10.35 4.55 2.66
CA ALA A 248 -9.88 5.76 3.30
C ALA A 248 -10.75 6.97 2.93
N CYS A 249 -11.19 7.72 3.95
CA CYS A 249 -11.81 9.02 3.74
C CYS A 249 -10.79 10.14 3.85
N SER A 250 -10.94 11.17 3.03
CA SER A 250 -10.00 12.30 2.98
C SER A 250 -10.60 13.58 3.56
N ALA A 251 -11.87 13.54 3.99
CA ALA A 251 -12.61 14.67 4.51
C ALA A 251 -11.96 15.22 5.80
N GLY A 252 -11.92 16.54 5.95
CA GLY A 252 -11.37 17.21 7.14
C GLY A 252 -9.84 17.19 7.28
N LEU A 253 -9.12 16.29 6.60
CA LEU A 253 -7.65 16.27 6.65
C LEU A 253 -7.05 17.50 5.96
N GLU A 254 -5.88 17.97 6.40
CA GLU A 254 -5.14 19.00 5.67
C GLU A 254 -4.15 18.37 4.67
N GLY A 255 -3.80 19.06 3.59
CA GLY A 255 -2.73 18.64 2.66
C GLY A 255 -3.15 18.34 1.22
N ASP A 256 -2.19 17.81 0.44
CA ASP A 256 -2.35 17.52 -1.00
C ASP A 256 -3.08 16.18 -1.22
N LYS A 257 -4.37 16.28 -1.52
CA LYS A 257 -5.27 15.13 -1.71
C LYS A 257 -5.71 15.06 -3.17
N PRO A 258 -5.44 13.95 -3.87
CA PRO A 258 -5.92 13.79 -5.24
C PRO A 258 -7.43 13.51 -5.27
N GLY A 259 -8.11 14.07 -6.27
CA GLY A 259 -9.49 13.71 -6.60
C GLY A 259 -10.56 14.66 -6.06
N ARG A 260 -11.81 14.19 -6.09
CA ARG A 260 -12.95 14.95 -5.54
C ARG A 260 -12.94 14.88 -4.02
N PRO A 261 -13.33 15.96 -3.33
CA PRO A 261 -13.45 15.93 -1.87
C PRO A 261 -14.46 14.86 -1.44
N HIS A 262 -14.06 14.03 -0.47
CA HIS A 262 -14.97 13.08 0.16
C HIS A 262 -15.91 13.81 1.11
N LEU A 263 -17.12 13.27 1.30
CA LEU A 263 -18.04 13.77 2.32
C LEU A 263 -17.52 13.43 3.71
N SER A 264 -17.56 14.39 4.62
CA SER A 264 -17.29 14.15 6.04
C SER A 264 -18.36 13.25 6.64
N PHE A 265 -18.08 12.62 7.79
CA PHE A 265 -19.07 11.77 8.45
C PHE A 265 -20.31 12.56 8.88
N VAL A 266 -20.13 13.79 9.32
CA VAL A 266 -21.21 14.77 9.56
C VAL A 266 -22.06 14.96 8.30
N GLN A 267 -21.44 15.21 7.15
CA GLN A 267 -22.18 15.36 5.89
C GLN A 267 -22.88 14.07 5.46
N ARG A 268 -22.26 12.91 5.74
CA ARG A 268 -22.83 11.58 5.47
C ARG A 268 -24.08 11.31 6.31
N ARG A 269 -24.31 11.99 7.44
CA ARG A 269 -25.57 11.93 8.18
C ARG A 269 -26.77 12.08 7.23
N THR A 270 -26.72 13.01 6.29
CA THR A 270 -27.82 13.30 5.35
C THR A 270 -28.14 12.16 4.36
N ILE A 271 -27.26 11.15 4.28
CA ILE A 271 -27.49 9.92 3.50
C ILE A 271 -28.36 8.96 4.30
N PHE A 272 -28.10 8.81 5.60
CA PHE A 272 -28.79 7.89 6.51
C PHE A 272 -30.04 8.53 7.13
N PHE A 273 -30.00 9.84 7.41
CA PHE A 273 -31.10 10.67 7.89
C PHE A 273 -31.44 11.73 6.83
N PRO A 274 -32.05 11.32 5.71
CA PRO A 274 -32.38 12.21 4.60
C PRO A 274 -33.59 13.09 4.90
N ASP A 275 -33.65 14.26 4.26
CA ASP A 275 -34.80 15.16 4.35
C ASP A 275 -36.10 14.50 3.81
N LYS A 276 -37.23 14.85 4.42
CA LYS A 276 -38.58 14.36 4.14
C LYS A 276 -38.98 14.55 2.67
N ASN A 277 -38.45 15.59 2.03
CA ASN A 277 -38.71 15.92 0.63
C ASN A 277 -38.04 14.96 -0.38
N SER A 278 -37.08 14.13 0.06
CA SER A 278 -36.26 13.30 -0.82
C SER A 278 -36.72 11.84 -0.86
N THR A 279 -37.95 11.58 -1.32
CA THR A 279 -38.52 10.21 -1.31
C THR A 279 -37.77 9.26 -2.26
N PRO A 280 -37.41 8.04 -1.81
CA PRO A 280 -36.74 7.06 -2.66
C PRO A 280 -37.69 6.43 -3.68
N PRO A 281 -37.19 5.97 -4.83
CA PRO A 281 -37.99 5.19 -5.77
C PRO A 281 -38.39 3.84 -5.16
N GLN A 282 -39.49 3.24 -5.65
CA GLN A 282 -40.06 2.01 -5.07
C GLN A 282 -39.11 0.80 -5.10
N SER A 283 -38.21 0.73 -6.08
CA SER A 283 -37.19 -0.32 -6.18
C SER A 283 -36.01 -0.15 -5.22
N SER A 284 -35.99 0.92 -4.42
CA SER A 284 -34.88 1.21 -3.52
C SER A 284 -34.94 0.37 -2.25
N LYS A 285 -33.80 -0.20 -1.85
CA LYS A 285 -33.61 -0.82 -0.54
C LYS A 285 -33.81 0.15 0.63
N TRP A 286 -33.76 1.47 0.38
CA TRP A 286 -34.04 2.50 1.38
C TRP A 286 -35.54 2.65 1.69
N LYS A 287 -36.42 2.12 0.83
CA LYS A 287 -37.87 2.33 0.93
C LYS A 287 -38.44 1.79 2.24
N ILE A 288 -37.94 0.63 2.70
CA ILE A 288 -38.39 -0.02 3.94
C ILE A 288 -38.23 0.88 5.18
N TYR A 289 -37.08 1.56 5.28
CA TYR A 289 -36.81 2.49 6.38
C TYR A 289 -37.72 3.72 6.33
N TRP A 290 -38.12 4.11 5.12
CA TRP A 290 -38.94 5.28 4.87
C TRP A 290 -40.42 5.10 5.19
N THR A 291 -40.92 3.87 5.08
CA THR A 291 -42.33 3.55 5.34
C THR A 291 -42.55 3.17 6.80
N GLU A 292 -41.68 2.33 7.36
CA GLU A 292 -41.93 1.69 8.67
C GLU A 292 -40.70 1.62 9.58
N GLY A 293 -39.54 2.12 9.13
CA GLY A 293 -38.30 2.06 9.92
C GLY A 293 -37.89 3.38 10.57
N TYR A 294 -36.61 3.45 10.96
CA TYR A 294 -36.04 4.58 11.68
C TYR A 294 -36.14 5.90 10.91
N ILE A 295 -36.14 5.89 9.57
CA ILE A 295 -36.29 7.11 8.75
C ILE A 295 -37.72 7.65 8.89
N ALA A 296 -38.74 6.78 8.90
CA ALA A 296 -40.12 7.19 9.15
C ALA A 296 -40.26 7.83 10.54
N HIS A 297 -39.63 7.22 11.57
CA HIS A 297 -39.60 7.77 12.92
C HIS A 297 -38.89 9.13 12.99
N TYR A 298 -37.73 9.25 12.35
CA TYR A 298 -37.01 10.52 12.20
C TYR A 298 -37.88 11.59 11.52
N HIS A 299 -38.60 11.27 10.44
CA HIS A 299 -39.48 12.22 9.76
C HIS A 299 -40.69 12.64 10.59
N LYS A 300 -41.18 11.75 11.45
CA LYS A 300 -42.21 12.08 12.44
C LYS A 300 -41.66 13.10 13.44
N MET A 301 -40.48 12.84 14.02
CA MET A 301 -39.81 13.79 14.91
C MET A 301 -39.58 15.15 14.23
N CYS A 302 -39.10 15.18 12.99
CA CYS A 302 -38.91 16.42 12.24
C CYS A 302 -40.22 17.20 11.95
N SER A 303 -41.38 16.52 11.97
CA SER A 303 -42.67 17.17 11.73
C SER A 303 -43.30 17.70 13.01
N GLU A 304 -42.99 17.10 14.15
CA GLU A 304 -43.56 17.44 15.46
C GLU A 304 -42.71 18.45 16.23
N LEU A 305 -41.39 18.47 16.01
CA LEU A 305 -40.47 19.34 16.73
C LEU A 305 -40.45 20.77 16.15
N PRO A 306 -40.39 21.81 17.02
CA PRO A 306 -40.15 23.19 16.60
C PRO A 306 -38.73 23.35 16.04
N GLU A 307 -38.51 24.40 15.24
CA GLU A 307 -37.26 24.63 14.50
C GLU A 307 -36.00 24.62 15.38
N THR A 308 -36.07 25.16 16.60
CA THR A 308 -34.96 25.14 17.56
C THR A 308 -34.59 23.74 18.03
N GLN A 309 -35.58 22.88 18.29
CA GLN A 309 -35.38 21.50 18.69
C GLN A 309 -34.98 20.61 17.50
N LEU A 310 -35.45 20.94 16.29
CA LEU A 310 -35.01 20.28 15.07
C LEU A 310 -33.53 20.55 14.78
N GLN A 311 -33.07 21.78 14.98
CA GLN A 311 -31.65 22.09 14.86
C GLN A 311 -30.84 21.34 15.92
N HIS A 312 -31.30 21.30 17.16
CA HIS A 312 -30.69 20.50 18.23
C HIS A 312 -30.59 19.02 17.85
N LEU A 313 -31.67 18.43 17.32
CA LEU A 313 -31.67 17.05 16.82
C LEU A 313 -30.57 16.83 15.76
N HIS A 314 -30.44 17.74 14.80
CA HIS A 314 -29.41 17.65 13.78
C HIS A 314 -28.00 17.79 14.35
N ASP A 315 -27.77 18.76 15.23
CA ASP A 315 -26.46 19.00 15.86
C ASP A 315 -26.04 17.78 16.70
N ARG A 316 -26.98 17.16 17.42
CA ARG A 316 -26.73 15.95 18.19
C ARG A 316 -26.41 14.75 17.30
N LEU A 317 -27.17 14.54 16.23
CA LEU A 317 -26.84 13.49 15.25
C LEU A 317 -25.50 13.74 14.58
N ASP A 318 -25.16 15.00 14.28
CA ASP A 318 -23.87 15.39 13.71
C ASP A 318 -22.71 15.06 14.67
N ILE A 319 -22.89 15.27 15.99
CA ILE A 319 -21.94 14.83 17.02
C ILE A 319 -21.78 13.31 17.00
N LEU A 320 -22.88 12.54 16.95
CA LEU A 320 -22.79 11.08 16.90
C LEU A 320 -22.01 10.62 15.67
N PHE A 321 -22.37 11.11 14.48
CA PHE A 321 -21.71 10.75 13.22
C PHE A 321 -20.25 11.16 13.19
N ALA A 322 -19.89 12.33 13.73
CA ALA A 322 -18.50 12.77 13.82
C ALA A 322 -17.61 11.79 14.63
N ASN A 323 -18.21 11.04 15.56
CA ASN A 323 -17.54 10.14 16.49
C ASN A 323 -17.69 8.64 16.15
N LEU A 324 -18.21 8.29 14.97
CA LEU A 324 -18.19 6.92 14.44
C LEU A 324 -16.87 6.67 13.71
N GLN A 325 -16.26 5.49 13.89
CA GLN A 325 -15.01 5.17 13.20
C GLN A 325 -15.21 4.75 11.75
N CYS A 326 -16.32 4.08 11.47
CA CYS A 326 -16.58 3.58 10.14
C CYS A 326 -18.07 3.53 9.83
N LEU A 327 -18.40 3.61 8.55
CA LEU A 327 -19.75 3.56 8.02
C LEU A 327 -19.71 2.85 6.66
N PRO A 328 -20.80 2.21 6.23
CA PRO A 328 -20.87 1.65 4.88
C PRO A 328 -20.77 2.76 3.84
N ASP A 329 -20.24 2.44 2.65
CA ASP A 329 -20.22 3.40 1.53
C ASP A 329 -21.60 3.54 0.85
N ALA A 330 -22.59 3.87 1.67
CA ALA A 330 -23.97 4.03 1.30
C ALA A 330 -24.14 5.25 0.38
N ASN A 331 -25.03 5.12 -0.59
CA ASN A 331 -25.37 6.17 -1.55
C ASN A 331 -26.84 6.56 -1.41
N LYS A 332 -27.08 7.87 -1.27
CA LYS A 332 -28.42 8.44 -1.13
C LYS A 332 -29.28 8.11 -2.36
N PRO A 333 -30.54 7.68 -2.19
CA PRO A 333 -31.47 7.51 -3.30
C PRO A 333 -31.74 8.85 -3.99
N THR A 334 -31.87 8.82 -5.32
CA THR A 334 -32.23 9.98 -6.13
C THR A 334 -33.32 9.58 -7.12
N ALA A 335 -33.98 10.55 -7.76
CA ALA A 335 -34.98 10.25 -8.80
C ALA A 335 -34.45 9.38 -9.95
N LYS A 336 -33.14 9.35 -10.18
CA LYS A 336 -32.48 8.60 -11.28
C LYS A 336 -31.77 7.33 -10.82
N SER A 337 -31.59 7.13 -9.52
CA SER A 337 -30.87 5.98 -8.97
C SER A 337 -31.49 5.54 -7.66
N PRO A 338 -31.78 4.24 -7.47
CA PRO A 338 -32.35 3.73 -6.23
C PRO A 338 -31.44 3.93 -5.01
N GLY A 339 -30.20 4.35 -5.18
CA GLY A 339 -29.22 4.41 -4.10
C GLY A 339 -28.81 3.00 -3.65
N SER A 340 -27.90 2.95 -2.69
CA SER A 340 -27.44 1.69 -2.10
C SER A 340 -27.22 1.87 -0.62
N THR A 341 -27.62 0.92 0.19
CA THR A 341 -27.38 0.91 1.63
C THR A 341 -26.01 0.29 1.94
N TRP A 342 -25.79 -0.92 1.42
CA TRP A 342 -24.53 -1.64 1.46
C TRP A 342 -23.99 -1.77 0.03
N THR A 343 -22.72 -1.44 -0.19
CA THR A 343 -22.08 -1.50 -1.51
C THR A 343 -20.96 -2.53 -1.53
N LEU A 344 -20.95 -3.36 -2.56
CA LEU A 344 -19.88 -4.35 -2.76
C LEU A 344 -18.69 -3.74 -3.50
N ALA A 345 -17.51 -4.31 -3.25
CA ALA A 345 -16.33 -4.05 -4.06
C ALA A 345 -16.53 -4.59 -5.47
N SER A 346 -15.89 -3.94 -6.45
CA SER A 346 -16.04 -4.35 -7.84
C SER A 346 -15.21 -5.61 -8.08
N GLY A 347 -15.88 -6.73 -8.39
CA GLY A 347 -15.22 -8.01 -8.68
C GLY A 347 -14.91 -8.88 -7.45
N GLU A 348 -15.35 -8.47 -6.26
CA GLU A 348 -15.21 -9.23 -5.01
C GLU A 348 -16.55 -9.16 -4.25
N ASP A 349 -16.89 -10.21 -3.50
CA ASP A 349 -18.06 -10.22 -2.59
C ASP A 349 -17.78 -9.46 -1.27
N SER A 350 -16.79 -8.57 -1.26
CA SER A 350 -16.38 -7.79 -0.09
C SER A 350 -17.20 -6.51 0.07
N ILE A 351 -17.61 -6.20 1.31
CA ILE A 351 -18.39 -4.99 1.62
C ILE A 351 -17.45 -3.79 1.75
N LYS A 352 -17.79 -2.69 1.07
CA LYS A 352 -17.05 -1.42 1.21
C LYS A 352 -17.48 -0.66 2.47
N ILE A 353 -16.51 -0.41 3.34
CA ILE A 353 -16.68 0.36 4.56
C ILE A 353 -15.75 1.57 4.52
N VAL A 354 -16.31 2.78 4.65
CA VAL A 354 -15.54 4.02 4.72
C VAL A 354 -15.10 4.27 6.15
N THR A 355 -13.84 4.67 6.35
CA THR A 355 -13.29 4.97 7.68
C THR A 355 -13.21 6.48 7.94
N ASN A 356 -13.38 6.88 9.19
CA ASN A 356 -13.44 8.28 9.61
C ASN A 356 -12.04 8.86 9.82
N PRO A 357 -11.67 9.94 9.11
CA PRO A 357 -10.33 10.50 9.20
C PRO A 357 -10.01 11.13 10.55
N GLY A 358 -11.04 11.52 11.33
CA GLY A 358 -10.86 12.05 12.68
C GLY A 358 -10.18 11.06 13.64
N PHE A 359 -10.20 9.77 13.31
CA PHE A 359 -9.55 8.72 14.10
C PHE A 359 -8.19 8.29 13.55
N TYR A 360 -7.72 8.87 12.44
CA TYR A 360 -6.42 8.50 11.89
C TYR A 360 -5.28 9.04 12.75
N ARG A 361 -4.28 8.20 13.00
CA ARG A 361 -3.00 8.55 13.62
C ARG A 361 -2.09 9.27 12.62
N ILE A 362 -2.57 10.38 12.06
CA ILE A 362 -1.82 11.28 11.15
C ILE A 362 -2.13 12.74 11.48
N GLN A 363 -1.13 13.62 11.39
CA GLN A 363 -1.34 15.05 11.66
C GLN A 363 -1.90 15.77 10.44
N LYS A 364 -1.31 15.52 9.27
CA LYS A 364 -1.74 16.07 7.99
C LYS A 364 -1.23 15.21 6.85
N ILE A 365 -1.82 15.33 5.67
CA ILE A 365 -1.34 14.65 4.47
C ILE A 365 -0.15 15.43 3.93
N GLY A 366 0.96 14.72 3.72
CA GLY A 366 2.18 15.29 3.16
C GLY A 366 1.91 15.90 1.79
N GLY A 367 2.11 17.22 1.68
CA GLY A 367 2.05 17.91 0.39
C GLY A 367 3.23 17.53 -0.49
N ARG A 368 3.03 17.45 -1.81
CA ARG A 368 4.17 17.59 -2.73
C ARG A 368 4.79 18.96 -2.43
N LYS A 369 6.02 18.99 -1.88
CA LYS A 369 6.81 20.22 -1.86
C LYS A 369 6.77 20.76 -3.28
N ARG A 370 6.10 21.89 -3.50
CA ARG A 370 6.19 22.61 -4.77
C ARG A 370 7.67 22.71 -5.03
N THR A 371 8.14 22.00 -6.05
CA THR A 371 9.47 22.23 -6.58
C THR A 371 9.43 23.68 -7.02
N VAL A 372 9.96 24.57 -6.17
CA VAL A 372 10.39 25.90 -6.58
C VAL A 372 11.16 25.62 -7.87
N LYS A 373 10.62 26.08 -9.00
CA LYS A 373 11.28 25.94 -10.29
C LYS A 373 12.67 26.52 -10.06
N ARG A 374 13.68 25.66 -9.89
CA ARG A 374 15.06 26.11 -9.82
C ARG A 374 15.24 26.98 -11.07
N PRO A 375 15.78 28.21 -10.95
CA PRO A 375 16.06 29.02 -12.12
C PRO A 375 16.82 28.14 -13.12
N ALA A 376 16.38 28.20 -14.36
CA ALA A 376 16.84 27.30 -15.42
C ALA A 376 18.36 27.17 -15.36
N VAL A 377 18.81 25.92 -15.26
CA VAL A 377 20.21 25.49 -15.29
C VAL A 377 20.97 26.35 -16.31
N ILE A 378 22.06 26.96 -15.85
CA ILE A 378 23.06 27.65 -16.66
C ILE A 378 23.33 26.79 -17.90
N ARG A 379 23.04 27.34 -19.08
CA ARG A 379 23.22 26.66 -20.36
C ARG A 379 24.65 26.15 -20.45
N ARG A 380 24.81 24.91 -20.95
CA ARG A 380 26.13 24.29 -21.12
C ARG A 380 27.02 25.21 -21.99
N PRO A 381 28.35 25.28 -21.75
CA PRO A 381 29.26 26.16 -22.50
C PRO A 381 29.22 26.00 -24.02
N GLN A 382 28.83 24.82 -24.51
CA GLN A 382 28.67 24.56 -25.95
C GLN A 382 27.51 25.35 -26.58
N ASP A 383 26.43 25.59 -25.84
CA ASP A 383 25.28 26.38 -26.33
C ASP A 383 25.61 27.87 -26.35
N PHE A 384 26.52 28.35 -25.49
CA PHE A 384 26.97 29.74 -25.51
C PHE A 384 27.80 30.04 -26.77
N ARG A 385 28.69 29.12 -27.18
CA ARG A 385 29.45 29.23 -28.44
C ARG A 385 28.55 29.26 -29.67
N LEU A 386 27.54 28.38 -29.73
CA LEU A 386 26.54 28.39 -30.81
C LEU A 386 25.69 29.66 -30.81
N THR A 387 25.37 30.21 -29.64
CA THR A 387 24.60 31.46 -29.51
C THR A 387 25.44 32.67 -29.94
N ILE A 388 26.74 32.71 -29.65
CA ILE A 388 27.64 33.77 -30.11
C ILE A 388 27.85 33.68 -31.64
N MET A 389 28.07 32.49 -32.19
CA MET A 389 28.19 32.31 -33.66
C MET A 389 26.89 32.69 -34.40
N THR A 390 25.73 32.39 -33.81
CA THR A 390 24.43 32.78 -34.41
C THR A 390 24.09 34.27 -34.24
N LEU A 391 24.69 34.98 -33.28
CA LEU A 391 24.58 36.43 -33.16
C LEU A 391 25.47 37.18 -34.16
N GLN A 392 26.59 36.59 -34.58
CA GLN A 392 27.48 37.16 -35.60
C GLN A 392 26.97 36.94 -37.04
N GLU A 393 26.26 35.86 -37.31
CA GLU A 393 25.62 35.63 -38.62
C GLU A 393 24.14 36.02 -38.62
N ARG A 394 23.87 37.34 -38.75
CA ARG A 394 22.54 37.84 -39.09
C ARG A 394 22.17 37.42 -40.51
N ASN A 395 21.61 36.22 -40.64
CA ASN A 395 21.13 35.68 -41.90
C ASN A 395 19.58 35.86 -41.97
N PRO A 396 19.07 36.88 -42.68
CA PRO A 396 17.65 37.28 -42.65
C PRO A 396 16.66 36.22 -43.18
N ARG A 397 17.17 35.12 -43.74
CA ARG A 397 16.36 33.97 -44.17
C ARG A 397 15.89 33.09 -43.01
N ARG A 398 16.63 33.01 -41.90
CA ARG A 398 16.27 32.16 -40.74
C ARG A 398 15.16 32.76 -39.88
N ASP A 399 15.09 34.09 -39.79
CA ASP A 399 14.05 34.76 -39.00
C ASP A 399 12.68 34.68 -39.66
N LYS A 400 12.62 34.71 -41.01
CA LYS A 400 11.38 34.49 -41.76
C LYS A 400 10.81 33.08 -41.56
N LEU A 401 11.67 32.06 -41.38
CA LEU A 401 11.24 30.69 -41.12
C LEU A 401 10.69 30.52 -39.68
N LYS A 402 11.31 31.18 -38.69
CA LYS A 402 10.83 31.17 -37.29
C LYS A 402 9.50 31.91 -37.15
N GLN A 403 9.34 33.05 -37.82
CA GLN A 403 8.07 33.78 -37.83
C GLN A 403 6.94 32.96 -38.49
N ARG A 404 7.22 32.25 -39.59
CA ARG A 404 6.23 31.33 -40.20
C ARG A 404 5.79 30.20 -39.27
N LYS A 405 6.72 29.58 -38.52
CA LYS A 405 6.36 28.52 -37.55
C LYS A 405 5.45 29.04 -36.42
N ILE A 406 5.77 30.21 -35.87
CA ILE A 406 4.95 30.83 -34.81
C ILE A 406 3.54 31.20 -35.31
N GLN A 407 3.40 31.56 -36.58
CA GLN A 407 2.09 31.89 -37.18
C GLN A 407 1.22 30.64 -37.41
N VAL A 408 1.83 29.51 -37.81
CA VAL A 408 1.12 28.23 -38.01
C VAL A 408 0.59 27.67 -36.68
N ASP A 409 1.37 27.76 -35.60
CA ASP A 409 0.95 27.27 -34.28
C ASP A 409 -0.20 28.10 -33.68
N ARG A 410 -0.28 29.39 -34.01
CA ARG A 410 -1.39 30.27 -33.58
C ARG A 410 -2.71 29.97 -34.28
N HIS A 411 -2.70 29.45 -35.52
CA HIS A 411 -3.94 29.05 -36.22
C HIS A 411 -4.48 27.68 -35.73
N SER A 412 -3.59 26.77 -35.32
CA SER A 412 -3.93 25.41 -34.86
C SER A 412 -4.75 25.37 -33.55
N THR A 413 -4.58 26.36 -32.67
CA THR A 413 -5.30 26.41 -31.39
C THR A 413 -6.72 26.97 -31.51
N LYS A 414 -7.00 27.78 -32.55
CA LYS A 414 -8.34 28.33 -32.80
C LYS A 414 -9.30 27.31 -33.43
N SER A 415 -8.80 26.37 -34.24
CA SER A 415 -9.65 25.35 -34.90
C SER A 415 -10.10 24.22 -33.98
N LYS A 416 -9.46 24.02 -32.83
CA LYS A 416 -9.84 22.98 -31.84
C LYS A 416 -10.88 23.44 -30.81
N ARG A 417 -11.39 24.67 -30.89
CA ARG A 417 -12.37 25.25 -29.94
C ARG A 417 -13.72 25.66 -30.55
N THR A 418 -14.01 25.32 -31.80
CA THR A 418 -15.36 25.43 -32.36
C THR A 418 -16.18 24.19 -32.02
N ARG A 419 -16.89 24.22 -30.89
CA ARG A 419 -18.00 23.30 -30.63
C ARG A 419 -19.09 23.56 -31.68
N LYS A 420 -19.63 22.50 -32.29
CA LYS A 420 -20.84 22.61 -33.12
C LYS A 420 -22.01 23.05 -32.22
N PRO A 421 -22.80 24.07 -32.59
CA PRO A 421 -23.97 24.46 -31.82
C PRO A 421 -25.05 23.35 -31.89
N PRO A 422 -25.90 23.23 -30.86
CA PRO A 422 -26.95 22.21 -30.81
C PRO A 422 -27.96 22.41 -31.94
N THR A 423 -28.33 21.31 -32.60
CA THR A 423 -29.36 21.26 -33.64
C THR A 423 -30.72 21.63 -33.05
N ARG A 424 -31.34 22.67 -33.62
CA ARG A 424 -32.67 23.15 -33.27
C ARG A 424 -33.70 22.14 -33.80
N HIS A 425 -34.37 21.41 -32.92
CA HIS A 425 -35.52 20.59 -33.31
C HIS A 425 -36.67 21.52 -33.72
N THR A 426 -37.03 21.47 -35.01
CA THR A 426 -38.24 22.10 -35.54
C THR A 426 -39.46 21.32 -35.06
N LYS A 427 -40.33 22.01 -34.31
CA LYS A 427 -41.71 21.58 -34.04
C LYS A 427 -42.48 21.66 -35.36
N ASN A 428 -42.93 20.52 -35.88
CA ASN A 428 -44.03 20.49 -36.85
C ASN A 428 -45.34 20.52 -36.06
N THR A 429 -45.96 21.69 -36.10
CA THR A 429 -47.42 21.84 -36.06
C THR A 429 -47.98 21.36 -37.39
N ASP A 430 -48.88 20.38 -37.36
CA ASP A 430 -50.04 20.37 -38.25
C ASP A 430 -51.24 19.76 -37.52
N SER A 431 -52.24 20.61 -37.38
CA SER A 431 -53.65 20.31 -37.17
C SER A 431 -54.22 19.58 -38.39
N ASN A 432 -55.02 18.52 -38.22
CA ASN A 432 -56.49 18.61 -38.19
C ASN A 432 -57.16 17.20 -38.18
N GLN A 433 -58.20 17.06 -37.35
CA GLN A 433 -59.54 16.45 -37.59
C GLN A 433 -59.69 15.22 -38.54
N ASN A 434 -60.50 14.18 -38.32
CA ASN A 434 -61.57 13.86 -37.36
C ASN A 434 -62.00 12.37 -37.57
N TRP A 435 -62.87 11.87 -36.68
CA TRP A 435 -63.84 10.75 -36.83
C TRP A 435 -63.47 9.29 -36.46
N SER A 436 -63.84 8.97 -35.21
CA SER A 436 -64.81 7.93 -34.79
C SER A 436 -64.61 6.44 -35.12
N SER A 437 -64.60 5.67 -34.01
CA SER A 437 -65.47 4.53 -33.70
C SER A 437 -64.81 3.14 -33.58
N SER A 438 -64.89 2.64 -32.34
CA SER A 438 -65.25 1.27 -31.92
C SER A 438 -64.34 0.05 -32.15
N HIS A 439 -64.07 -0.58 -30.99
CA HIS A 439 -64.04 -2.02 -30.68
C HIS A 439 -62.81 -2.92 -31.01
N HIS A 440 -62.36 -3.57 -29.92
CA HIS A 440 -61.90 -4.96 -29.75
C HIS A 440 -60.48 -5.42 -30.17
N THR A 441 -59.72 -5.77 -29.10
CA THR A 441 -59.05 -7.06 -28.79
C THR A 441 -57.91 -7.62 -29.67
N THR A 442 -56.87 -8.08 -28.95
CA THR A 442 -55.97 -9.24 -29.17
C THR A 442 -54.87 -9.22 -30.24
N ALA A 443 -53.64 -9.34 -29.70
CA ALA A 443 -52.62 -10.36 -30.00
C ALA A 443 -51.91 -10.42 -31.37
N SER A 444 -50.58 -10.43 -31.24
CA SER A 444 -49.60 -11.32 -31.90
C SER A 444 -49.19 -11.12 -33.38
N VAL A 445 -47.87 -10.90 -33.50
CA VAL A 445 -46.92 -11.71 -34.30
C VAL A 445 -46.58 -11.28 -35.75
N THR A 446 -45.27 -10.99 -35.90
CA THR A 446 -44.34 -11.12 -37.06
C THR A 446 -44.51 -10.27 -38.32
N SER A 447 -43.38 -9.66 -38.74
CA SER A 447 -42.67 -9.93 -40.00
C SER A 447 -41.83 -8.70 -40.40
N VAL A 448 -40.51 -8.74 -40.24
CA VAL A 448 -39.50 -8.93 -41.31
C VAL A 448 -39.61 -7.96 -42.50
N LYS A 449 -38.56 -7.13 -42.68
CA LYS A 449 -37.79 -6.89 -43.94
C LYS A 449 -36.71 -5.83 -43.66
N ASN A 450 -35.42 -6.13 -43.69
CA ASN A 450 -34.51 -6.48 -44.79
C ASN A 450 -33.84 -5.29 -45.52
N LYS A 451 -32.52 -5.46 -45.72
CA LYS A 451 -31.62 -4.90 -46.77
C LYS A 451 -31.11 -3.45 -46.55
N SER A 452 -29.85 -3.09 -46.80
CA SER A 452 -28.76 -3.76 -47.54
C SER A 452 -27.44 -2.97 -47.50
N ASN A 453 -26.31 -3.71 -47.43
CA ASN A 453 -25.09 -3.65 -48.26
C ASN A 453 -24.31 -2.35 -48.57
N LYS A 454 -23.00 -2.36 -48.24
CA LYS A 454 -21.82 -2.54 -49.15
C LYS A 454 -20.54 -2.28 -48.31
N LYS A 455 -19.49 -3.13 -48.20
CA LYS A 455 -18.68 -4.01 -49.07
C LYS A 455 -17.51 -3.31 -49.78
N LEU A 456 -16.28 -3.71 -49.43
CA LEU A 456 -15.06 -3.97 -50.24
C LEU A 456 -13.86 -4.07 -49.26
N LYS A 457 -13.13 -5.19 -49.02
CA LYS A 457 -12.58 -6.33 -49.80
C LYS A 457 -11.30 -5.99 -50.58
N VAL A 458 -10.17 -6.60 -50.20
CA VAL A 458 -9.09 -7.27 -51.01
C VAL A 458 -8.29 -8.12 -49.97
N GLU A 459 -8.30 -9.48 -49.91
CA GLU A 459 -7.64 -10.53 -50.73
C GLU A 459 -6.11 -10.36 -50.85
N LEU A 460 -5.20 -11.34 -50.92
CA LEU A 460 -5.05 -12.81 -50.89
C LEU A 460 -3.50 -12.97 -50.59
N GLU A 461 -2.90 -14.06 -50.10
CA GLU A 461 -2.75 -15.37 -50.75
C GLU A 461 -1.79 -16.24 -49.91
N TYR A 462 -1.98 -17.56 -50.02
CA TYR A 462 -1.23 -18.65 -49.41
C TYR A 462 0.05 -19.00 -50.19
N HIS A 463 1.08 -19.55 -49.54
CA HIS A 463 1.74 -20.78 -50.00
C HIS A 463 2.56 -21.45 -48.89
N SER A 464 2.36 -22.76 -48.75
CA SER A 464 3.17 -23.74 -48.05
C SER A 464 4.50 -23.98 -48.79
N ASP A 465 5.52 -24.49 -48.09
CA ASP A 465 6.10 -25.81 -48.39
C ASP A 465 7.17 -26.22 -47.36
N THR A 466 7.12 -27.51 -47.06
CA THR A 466 8.00 -28.37 -46.28
C THR A 466 9.37 -28.57 -46.93
N ASN A 467 10.43 -28.75 -46.13
CA ASN A 467 11.22 -29.99 -46.22
C ASN A 467 12.14 -30.24 -45.01
N ALA A 468 12.20 -31.53 -44.69
CA ALA A 468 13.02 -32.18 -43.67
C ALA A 468 14.44 -32.48 -44.19
N SER A 469 15.39 -32.59 -43.25
CA SER A 469 16.44 -33.64 -43.19
C SER A 469 17.13 -33.52 -41.81
N GLU A 470 16.86 -34.39 -40.82
CA GLU A 470 17.55 -35.67 -40.56
C GLU A 470 19.05 -35.47 -40.20
N ILE A 471 19.65 -36.01 -39.12
CA ILE A 471 19.74 -37.43 -38.73
C ILE A 471 20.08 -37.61 -37.21
N ASN A 472 19.35 -38.54 -36.58
CA ASN A 472 19.64 -39.52 -35.50
C ASN A 472 20.92 -39.50 -34.64
N SER A 473 20.73 -39.65 -33.31
CA SER A 473 21.03 -40.86 -32.47
C SER A 473 21.02 -40.40 -30.99
N LEU A 474 20.43 -41.06 -29.99
CA LEU A 474 20.43 -42.47 -29.64
C LEU A 474 19.23 -42.77 -28.73
N LEU A 475 18.55 -43.88 -29.07
CA LEU A 475 17.74 -44.71 -28.17
C LEU A 475 18.59 -45.18 -26.97
N GLY A 476 18.04 -45.55 -25.82
CA GLY A 476 16.66 -45.93 -25.62
C GLY A 476 16.27 -46.16 -24.17
N GLN A 477 14.95 -46.25 -24.03
CA GLN A 477 14.21 -46.84 -22.92
C GLN A 477 14.59 -48.31 -22.73
N LYS A 478 14.54 -48.77 -21.48
CA LYS A 478 13.89 -50.03 -21.15
C LYS A 478 13.23 -49.92 -19.80
N ASP A 479 11.91 -50.05 -19.83
CA ASP A 479 11.03 -50.39 -18.73
C ASP A 479 11.41 -51.77 -18.14
N ILE A 480 11.03 -51.99 -16.88
CA ILE A 480 10.14 -53.09 -16.42
C ILE A 480 10.24 -53.21 -14.89
N ASP A 481 9.15 -52.80 -14.24
CA ASP A 481 8.31 -53.48 -13.24
C ASP A 481 8.86 -54.05 -11.91
N ALA A 482 8.04 -53.74 -10.90
CA ALA A 482 7.47 -54.62 -9.87
C ALA A 482 8.18 -54.80 -8.52
N ALA A 483 7.49 -54.22 -7.52
CA ALA A 483 6.85 -54.89 -6.38
C ALA A 483 7.66 -55.24 -5.10
N ASP A 484 6.89 -55.05 -4.01
CA ASP A 484 6.90 -55.75 -2.72
C ASP A 484 7.92 -55.41 -1.62
N ASP A 485 7.36 -54.71 -0.62
CA ASP A 485 7.09 -55.20 0.75
C ASP A 485 8.21 -55.53 1.76
N ASN A 486 7.82 -55.21 3.00
CA ASN A 486 8.29 -55.65 4.33
C ASN A 486 9.44 -54.89 4.99
N GLN A 487 9.18 -54.15 6.09
CA GLN A 487 8.94 -54.59 7.50
C GLN A 487 10.24 -54.88 8.27
N SER A 488 10.56 -54.04 9.25
CA SER A 488 10.72 -54.37 10.68
C SER A 488 11.22 -53.11 11.41
N GLU A 489 10.54 -52.57 12.40
CA GLU A 489 10.63 -53.00 13.81
C GLU A 489 12.09 -53.23 14.27
N MET A 490 12.58 -52.31 15.10
CA MET A 490 13.42 -52.70 16.22
C MET A 490 13.13 -51.81 17.43
N ASP A 491 12.67 -52.48 18.48
CA ASP A 491 12.34 -52.00 19.80
C ASP A 491 13.56 -51.62 20.64
N SER A 492 13.26 -50.79 21.65
CA SER A 492 13.82 -50.78 23.00
C SER A 492 15.24 -50.24 23.22
N LEU A 493 15.32 -49.13 23.97
CA LEU A 493 15.97 -49.08 25.29
C LEU A 493 15.91 -47.63 25.80
N PHE A 494 15.10 -47.40 26.83
CA PHE A 494 15.44 -46.77 28.12
C PHE A 494 14.16 -46.27 28.81
N ASN A 495 13.61 -47.14 29.64
CA ASN A 495 12.78 -46.76 30.78
C ASN A 495 13.68 -46.12 31.84
N TYR A 496 13.27 -44.99 32.42
CA TYR A 496 13.68 -44.60 33.75
C TYR A 496 12.44 -44.18 34.53
N ASP A 497 12.16 -44.98 35.56
CA ASP A 497 11.10 -44.83 36.54
C ASP A 497 11.70 -44.24 37.83
N GLY A 498 10.87 -43.57 38.63
CA GLY A 498 11.18 -43.17 40.01
C GLY A 498 10.82 -41.71 40.30
N SER A 499 9.63 -41.43 40.84
CA SER A 499 9.32 -41.37 42.30
C SER A 499 10.20 -40.37 43.05
N GLY A 500 9.73 -39.39 43.82
CA GLY A 500 8.41 -39.07 44.34
C GLY A 500 8.57 -38.01 45.45
N GLU A 501 7.44 -37.52 45.96
CA GLU A 501 7.19 -36.96 47.31
C GLU A 501 7.97 -35.71 47.79
N GLU A 502 7.28 -34.59 48.04
CA GLU A 502 6.71 -34.13 49.34
C GLU A 502 7.81 -33.58 50.28
N ALA A 503 7.66 -32.52 51.06
CA ALA A 503 6.61 -31.55 51.33
C ALA A 503 7.25 -30.43 52.20
N ASP A 504 6.47 -29.37 52.40
CA ASP A 504 6.30 -28.68 53.69
C ASP A 504 7.30 -27.62 54.20
N LYS A 505 6.68 -26.47 54.49
CA LYS A 505 6.70 -25.68 55.76
C LYS A 505 7.41 -24.31 55.83
N LYS A 506 6.53 -23.34 56.14
CA LYS A 506 6.61 -22.22 57.12
C LYS A 506 7.50 -21.03 56.77
N ALA A 507 6.97 -19.81 56.64
CA ALA A 507 6.26 -18.97 57.62
C ALA A 507 7.19 -18.47 58.75
N ASP A 508 7.47 -17.17 58.71
CA ASP A 508 7.53 -16.19 59.81
C ASP A 508 8.38 -14.99 59.34
N ASP A 509 7.76 -13.82 59.17
CA ASP A 509 7.61 -12.77 60.19
C ASP A 509 8.93 -12.04 60.48
N SER A 510 9.01 -10.78 60.08
CA SER A 510 9.00 -9.66 61.03
C SER A 510 9.37 -8.34 60.37
N ASP A 511 8.56 -7.33 60.71
CA ASP A 511 8.82 -5.91 60.65
C ASP A 511 10.22 -5.50 61.15
N VAL A 512 10.69 -4.32 60.73
CA VAL A 512 11.04 -3.21 61.65
C VAL A 512 11.48 -1.98 60.83
N SER A 513 10.62 -0.95 60.91
CA SER A 513 10.90 0.47 61.21
C SER A 513 12.28 1.07 60.84
N ILE A 514 12.38 2.09 59.99
CA ILE A 514 12.24 3.54 60.31
C ILE A 514 13.54 4.22 60.86
N TYR A 515 13.88 5.34 60.18
CA TYR A 515 14.68 6.53 60.55
C TYR A 515 16.21 6.45 60.80
N SER A 516 16.96 7.14 59.92
CA SER A 516 17.72 8.40 60.20
C SER A 516 19.09 8.42 59.50
N THR A 517 19.26 9.20 58.43
CA THR A 517 19.97 10.51 58.41
C THR A 517 19.92 11.12 57.03
#